data_AF-A0A454CTF0-F1
#
_entry.id   AF-A0A454CTF0-F1
#
_cell.length_a   1.000
_cell.length_b   1.000
_cell.length_c   1.000
_cell.angle_alpha   90.00
_cell.angle_beta   90.00
_cell.angle_gamma   90.00
#
_symmetry.space_group_name_H-M   'P 1'
#
loop_
_entity.id
_entity.type
_entity.pdbx_description
1 polymer ?
#
loop_
_entity_poly.entity_id
_entity_poly.type
_entity_poly.pdbx_seq_one_letter_code
_entity_poly.pdbx_strand_id
1 'polypeptide(L)'
;FKFKNKHFIIALLIAPILSLIAYFGTDMALSEKPHAAKEGESYKLASKSNCRYTSGLCDMENGDFKVKFRSEKLTQDSLELSLHAAYPLEGVKLSVVDSQEQNAQPIDMKPADQAGQNWTITLPKPASAESWLRVAIQSEGTLYYGETQTAFVKYETLFTDK
;
A
#
# COMPACT_ATOMS: atom_id res chain seq x y z
N PHE A 1 -46.65 6.22 -28.16
CA PHE A 1 -46.66 5.92 -26.71
C PHE A 1 -47.53 6.93 -25.98
N LYS A 2 -48.78 6.60 -25.62
CA LYS A 2 -49.67 7.50 -24.86
C LYS A 2 -49.72 7.05 -23.39
N PHE A 3 -48.84 7.61 -22.56
CA PHE A 3 -48.94 7.44 -21.11
C PHE A 3 -50.05 8.35 -20.57
N LYS A 4 -51.20 7.77 -20.24
CA LYS A 4 -52.42 8.48 -19.82
C LYS A 4 -52.53 8.66 -18.30
N ASN A 5 -51.54 8.18 -17.53
CA ASN A 5 -51.57 8.18 -16.07
C ASN A 5 -50.50 9.12 -15.51
N LYS A 6 -50.92 10.20 -14.85
CA LYS A 6 -50.04 11.21 -14.25
C LYS A 6 -49.02 10.59 -13.30
N HIS A 7 -49.40 9.55 -12.56
CA HIS A 7 -48.50 8.87 -11.62
C HIS A 7 -47.32 8.20 -12.34
N PHE A 8 -47.53 7.67 -13.54
CA PHE A 8 -46.48 6.99 -14.30
C PHE A 8 -45.46 7.97 -14.89
N ILE A 9 -45.94 9.12 -15.37
CA ILE A 9 -45.06 10.19 -15.89
C ILE A 9 -44.23 10.78 -14.75
N ILE A 10 -44.84 11.00 -13.59
CA ILE A 10 -44.13 11.49 -12.39
C ILE A 10 -43.09 10.46 -11.93
N ALA A 11 -43.44 9.18 -11.87
CA ALA A 11 -42.51 8.12 -11.49
C ALA A 11 -41.29 8.05 -12.42
N LEU A 12 -41.48 8.21 -13.74
CA LEU A 12 -40.40 8.18 -14.72
C LEU A 12 -39.41 9.37 -14.59
N LEU A 13 -39.88 10.51 -14.07
CA LEU A 13 -39.04 11.69 -13.84
C LEU A 13 -38.36 11.65 -12.46
N ILE A 14 -39.07 11.21 -11.42
CA ILE A 14 -38.56 11.21 -10.04
C ILE A 14 -37.56 10.08 -9.83
N ALA A 15 -37.79 8.89 -10.39
CA ALA A 15 -36.92 7.73 -10.20
C ALA A 15 -35.43 7.97 -10.58
N PRO A 16 -35.09 8.53 -11.76
CA PRO A 16 -33.69 8.80 -12.10
C PRO A 16 -33.05 9.90 -11.25
N ILE A 17 -33.84 10.87 -10.76
CA ILE A 17 -33.36 11.91 -9.84
C ILE A 17 -33.02 11.27 -8.49
N LEU A 18 -33.91 10.42 -7.98
CA LEU A 18 -33.70 9.70 -6.72
C LEU A 18 -32.50 8.74 -6.81
N SER A 19 -32.26 8.08 -7.95
CA SER A 19 -31.11 7.19 -8.11
C SER A 19 -29.78 7.94 -8.09
N LEU A 20 -29.72 9.14 -8.66
CA LEU A 20 -28.53 10.00 -8.58
C LEU A 20 -28.28 10.47 -7.14
N ILE A 21 -29.33 10.92 -6.45
CA ILE A 21 -29.23 11.34 -5.04
C ILE A 21 -28.80 10.16 -4.17
N ALA A 22 -29.32 8.96 -4.40
CA ALA A 22 -28.92 7.76 -3.67
C ALA A 22 -27.44 7.44 -3.92
N TYR A 23 -26.98 7.47 -5.17
CA TYR A 23 -25.58 7.20 -5.53
C TYR A 23 -24.60 8.18 -4.82
N PHE A 24 -24.82 9.48 -4.96
CA PHE A 24 -23.98 10.49 -4.31
C PHE A 24 -24.17 10.54 -2.79
N GLY A 25 -25.37 10.26 -2.30
CA GLY A 25 -25.68 10.19 -0.87
C GLY A 25 -25.00 9.01 -0.19
N THR A 26 -24.94 7.84 -0.85
CA THR A 26 -24.17 6.70 -0.36
C THR A 26 -22.68 6.98 -0.39
N ASP A 27 -22.17 7.65 -1.43
CA ASP A 27 -20.75 8.00 -1.53
C ASP A 27 -20.33 8.96 -0.41
N MET A 28 -21.22 9.90 -0.04
CA MET A 28 -20.98 10.83 1.07
C MET A 28 -21.19 10.21 2.46
N ALA A 29 -22.11 9.26 2.61
CA ALA A 29 -22.37 8.56 3.88
C ALA A 29 -21.34 7.45 4.17
N LEU A 30 -20.76 6.85 3.12
CA LEU A 30 -19.76 5.79 3.21
C LEU A 30 -18.33 6.29 3.01
N SER A 31 -18.14 7.55 2.57
CA SER A 31 -16.82 8.19 2.59
C SER A 31 -16.39 8.38 4.04
N GLU A 32 -15.66 7.39 4.56
CA GLU A 32 -14.75 7.59 5.67
C GLU A 32 -13.86 8.78 5.32
N LYS A 33 -14.03 9.90 6.03
CA LYS A 33 -13.14 11.04 5.86
C LYS A 33 -11.73 10.55 6.20
N PRO A 34 -10.71 10.84 5.37
CA PRO A 34 -9.33 10.56 5.73
C PRO A 34 -9.05 11.29 7.05
N HIS A 35 -9.00 10.52 8.13
CA HIS A 35 -8.64 11.06 9.43
C HIS A 35 -7.13 11.22 9.42
N ALA A 36 -6.66 12.45 9.64
CA ALA A 36 -5.25 12.69 9.89
C ALA A 36 -4.77 11.74 10.99
N ALA A 37 -3.63 11.13 10.76
CA ALA A 37 -3.10 10.14 11.66
C ALA A 37 -2.84 10.77 13.04
N LYS A 38 -3.29 10.11 14.10
CA LYS A 38 -3.14 10.59 15.47
C LYS A 38 -1.92 9.94 16.09
N GLU A 39 -1.15 10.75 16.80
CA GLU A 39 0.00 10.29 17.58
C GLU A 39 -0.40 9.15 18.53
N GLY A 40 0.40 8.08 18.56
CA GLY A 40 0.15 6.88 19.37
C GLY A 40 -0.82 5.84 18.79
N GLU A 41 -1.53 6.15 17.70
CA GLU A 41 -2.38 5.19 17.00
C GLU A 41 -1.61 4.38 15.95
N SER A 42 -2.22 3.30 15.46
CA SER A 42 -1.64 2.45 14.42
C SER A 42 -2.51 2.38 13.16
N TYR A 43 -1.88 2.49 11.99
CA TYR A 43 -2.58 2.59 10.70
C TYR A 43 -2.06 1.58 9.69
N LYS A 44 -2.98 0.86 9.03
CA LYS A 44 -2.62 -0.12 8.01
C LYS A 44 -2.31 0.55 6.67
N LEU A 45 -1.15 0.26 6.10
CA LEU A 45 -0.74 0.65 4.75
C LEU A 45 -1.36 -0.30 3.71
N ALA A 46 -1.92 0.28 2.66
CA ALA A 46 -2.42 -0.45 1.51
C ALA A 46 -1.32 -0.59 0.45
N SER A 47 -0.96 -1.82 0.13
CA SER A 47 -0.01 -2.17 -0.95
C SER A 47 -0.66 -1.96 -2.32
N LYS A 48 -0.02 -1.17 -3.18
CA LYS A 48 -0.53 -0.84 -4.51
C LYS A 48 -0.26 -1.98 -5.50
N SER A 49 -0.82 -1.87 -6.70
CA SER A 49 -0.76 -2.92 -7.72
C SER A 49 0.67 -3.27 -8.16
N ASN A 50 1.60 -2.31 -8.14
CA ASN A 50 3.00 -2.52 -8.51
C ASN A 50 3.73 -3.51 -7.57
N CYS A 51 3.22 -3.71 -6.35
CA CYS A 51 3.77 -4.69 -5.41
C CYS A 51 3.47 -6.16 -5.81
N ARG A 52 2.47 -6.39 -6.68
CA ARG A 52 2.00 -7.74 -7.05
C ARG A 52 2.70 -8.33 -8.28
N TYR A 53 3.52 -7.56 -8.97
CA TYR A 53 4.18 -7.95 -10.21
C TYR A 53 5.68 -7.72 -10.10
N THR A 54 6.47 -8.32 -11.00
CA THR A 54 7.95 -8.26 -11.08
C THR A 54 8.49 -6.88 -11.51
N SER A 55 8.08 -5.84 -10.79
CA SER A 55 8.27 -4.43 -11.14
C SER A 55 9.57 -3.82 -10.59
N GLY A 56 10.22 -4.47 -9.63
CA GLY A 56 11.33 -3.88 -8.87
C GLY A 56 10.88 -2.80 -7.86
N LEU A 57 9.59 -2.48 -7.80
CA LEU A 57 9.04 -1.35 -7.04
C LEU A 57 7.76 -1.76 -6.30
N CYS A 58 7.58 -1.27 -5.07
CA CYS A 58 6.33 -1.44 -4.35
C CYS A 58 5.93 -0.17 -3.64
N ASP A 59 4.77 0.37 -4.00
CA ASP A 59 4.21 1.56 -3.36
C ASP A 59 3.21 1.12 -2.29
N MET A 60 3.33 1.70 -1.10
CA MET A 60 2.39 1.48 0.00
C MET A 60 1.90 2.83 0.52
N GLU A 61 0.59 2.94 0.79
CA GLU A 61 -0.01 4.20 1.22
C GLU A 61 -1.12 4.05 2.25
N ASN A 62 -1.29 5.08 3.09
CA ASN A 62 -2.46 5.31 3.91
C ASN A 62 -2.82 6.80 3.82
N GLY A 63 -3.88 7.14 3.11
CA GLY A 63 -4.22 8.53 2.80
C GLY A 63 -3.08 9.26 2.09
N ASP A 64 -2.58 10.32 2.70
CA ASP A 64 -1.45 11.12 2.18
C ASP A 64 -0.08 10.57 2.59
N PHE A 65 -0.02 9.61 3.51
CA PHE A 65 1.23 8.97 3.90
C PHE A 65 1.61 7.90 2.87
N LYS A 66 2.72 8.11 2.17
CA LYS A 66 3.16 7.28 1.03
C LYS A 66 4.62 6.90 1.19
N VAL A 67 4.90 5.61 0.98
CA VAL A 67 6.26 5.06 0.97
C VAL A 67 6.47 4.22 -0.28
N LYS A 68 7.70 4.21 -0.78
CA LYS A 68 8.10 3.49 -1.98
C LYS A 68 9.29 2.61 -1.68
N PHE A 69 9.12 1.31 -1.88
CA PHE A 69 10.19 0.34 -1.83
C PHE A 69 10.78 0.13 -3.21
N ARG A 70 12.11 -0.04 -3.27
CA ARG A 70 12.81 -0.47 -4.48
C ARG A 70 13.72 -1.65 -4.15
N SER A 71 13.66 -2.66 -5.02
CA SER A 71 14.62 -3.75 -5.03
C SER A 71 15.91 -3.25 -5.68
N GLU A 72 16.95 -3.04 -4.88
CA GLU A 72 18.24 -2.56 -5.37
C GLU A 72 19.05 -3.73 -5.94
N LYS A 73 19.02 -4.86 -5.23
CA LYS A 73 19.78 -6.05 -5.60
C LYS A 73 19.17 -7.31 -5.00
N LEU A 74 19.02 -8.34 -5.83
CA LEU A 74 18.65 -9.68 -5.40
C LEU A 74 19.78 -10.64 -5.73
N THR A 75 20.34 -11.31 -4.72
CA THR A 75 21.41 -12.30 -4.88
C THR A 75 20.90 -13.72 -4.60
N GLN A 76 21.81 -14.69 -4.46
CA GLN A 76 21.43 -16.05 -4.06
C GLN A 76 20.99 -16.13 -2.60
N ASP A 77 21.50 -15.25 -1.73
CA ASP A 77 21.30 -15.34 -0.28
C ASP A 77 20.65 -14.09 0.33
N SER A 78 20.73 -12.95 -0.36
CA SER A 78 20.31 -11.66 0.18
C SER A 78 19.44 -10.85 -0.78
N LEU A 79 18.64 -9.98 -0.17
CA LEU A 79 17.86 -8.94 -0.81
C LEU A 79 18.27 -7.59 -0.22
N GLU A 80 18.75 -6.68 -1.07
CA GLU A 80 18.96 -5.28 -0.73
C GLU A 80 17.73 -4.47 -1.15
N LEU A 81 17.06 -3.85 -0.17
CA LEU A 81 15.93 -2.96 -0.39
C LEU A 81 16.30 -1.54 0.02
N SER A 82 15.78 -0.57 -0.74
CA SER A 82 15.65 0.80 -0.28
C SER A 82 14.19 1.19 -0.08
N LEU A 83 13.98 2.17 0.78
CA LEU A 83 12.71 2.84 0.98
C LEU A 83 12.90 4.33 0.82
N HIS A 84 11.94 4.98 0.16
CA HIS A 84 11.78 6.42 0.11
C HIS A 84 10.41 6.83 0.64
N ALA A 85 10.36 7.87 1.46
CA ALA A 85 9.14 8.50 1.95
C ALA A 85 9.15 10.00 1.67
N ALA A 86 7.96 10.59 1.50
CA ALA A 86 7.80 12.03 1.30
C ALA A 86 8.02 12.85 2.59
N TYR A 87 7.97 12.19 3.75
CA TYR A 87 8.14 12.79 5.08
C TYR A 87 9.27 12.08 5.84
N PRO A 88 9.99 12.79 6.73
CA PRO A 88 11.00 12.19 7.59
C PRO A 88 10.42 11.06 8.45
N LEU A 89 11.08 9.91 8.45
CA LEU A 89 10.72 8.78 9.30
C LEU A 89 11.61 8.75 10.54
N GLU A 90 11.07 8.25 11.64
CA GLU A 90 11.80 8.05 12.90
C GLU A 90 12.46 6.67 12.93
N GLY A 91 11.83 5.67 12.31
CA GLY A 91 12.34 4.32 12.24
C GLY A 91 11.54 3.44 11.30
N VAL A 92 12.20 2.44 10.72
CA VAL A 92 11.57 1.45 9.85
C VAL A 92 12.09 0.06 10.19
N LYS A 93 11.17 -0.89 10.37
CA LYS A 93 11.46 -2.30 10.62
C LYS A 93 10.82 -3.17 9.55
N LEU A 94 11.55 -4.17 9.07
CA LEU A 94 11.03 -5.14 8.11
C LEU A 94 11.31 -6.57 8.54
N SER A 95 10.42 -7.48 8.14
CA SER A 95 10.67 -8.92 8.22
C SER A 95 10.21 -9.60 6.94
N VAL A 96 10.92 -10.63 6.52
CA VAL A 96 10.51 -11.54 5.44
C VAL A 96 10.09 -12.87 6.07
N VAL A 97 8.92 -13.37 5.69
CA VAL A 97 8.39 -14.67 6.12
C VAL A 97 7.80 -15.42 4.94
N ASP A 98 7.74 -16.75 5.00
CA ASP A 98 7.23 -17.56 3.89
C ASP A 98 5.72 -17.85 4.00
N SER A 99 5.15 -17.78 5.21
CA SER A 99 3.71 -17.86 5.43
C SER A 99 3.23 -16.78 6.40
N GLN A 100 1.93 -16.49 6.39
CA GLN A 100 1.35 -15.52 7.32
C GLN A 100 1.36 -15.99 8.79
N GLU A 101 1.39 -17.30 9.07
CA GLU A 101 1.49 -17.79 10.45
C GLU A 101 2.93 -17.77 11.00
N GLN A 102 3.93 -17.66 10.12
CA GLN A 102 5.32 -17.63 10.52
C GLN A 102 5.69 -16.32 11.23
N ASN A 103 6.46 -16.45 12.30
CA ASN A 103 7.06 -15.32 12.99
C ASN A 103 8.54 -15.20 12.59
N ALA A 104 8.95 -13.98 12.23
CA ALA A 104 10.35 -13.62 12.06
C ALA A 104 10.63 -12.35 12.87
N GLN A 105 11.84 -12.24 13.41
CA GLN A 105 12.28 -11.04 14.10
C GLN A 105 12.44 -9.90 13.08
N PRO A 106 11.82 -8.74 13.31
CA PRO A 106 12.01 -7.58 12.45
C PRO A 106 13.44 -7.06 12.52
N ILE A 107 13.97 -6.67 11.37
CA ILE A 107 15.29 -6.08 11.21
C ILE A 107 15.11 -4.58 10.99
N ASP A 108 15.89 -3.78 11.70
CA ASP A 108 15.91 -2.32 11.56
C ASP A 108 16.54 -1.91 10.21
N MET A 109 15.84 -1.04 9.47
CA MET A 109 16.47 -0.32 8.36
C MET A 109 17.44 0.73 8.91
N LYS A 110 18.41 1.10 8.07
CA LYS A 110 19.35 2.18 8.37
C LYS A 110 19.01 3.43 7.53
N PRO A 111 19.04 4.63 8.12
CA PRO A 111 18.87 5.85 7.36
C PRO A 111 20.02 5.99 6.36
N ALA A 112 19.69 6.33 5.13
CA ALA A 112 20.63 6.55 4.03
C ALA A 112 20.87 8.05 3.76
N ASP A 113 20.11 8.93 4.40
CA ASP A 113 20.29 10.38 4.37
C ASP A 113 20.10 11.00 5.75
N GLN A 114 20.43 12.29 5.87
CA GLN A 114 20.22 13.07 7.10
C GLN A 114 18.78 13.58 7.26
N ALA A 115 17.96 13.52 6.20
CA ALA A 115 16.61 14.02 6.19
C ALA A 115 15.58 12.99 6.70
N GLY A 116 16.00 11.75 6.96
CA GLY A 116 15.14 10.64 7.37
C GLY A 116 14.18 10.15 6.28
N GLN A 117 14.41 10.51 5.02
CA GLN A 117 13.47 10.19 3.92
C GLN A 117 13.90 8.96 3.13
N ASN A 118 15.20 8.66 3.08
CA ASN A 118 15.73 7.47 2.41
C ASN A 118 16.31 6.49 3.44
N TRP A 119 15.97 5.22 3.26
CA TRP A 119 16.36 4.13 4.16
C TRP A 119 16.82 2.92 3.36
N THR A 120 17.74 2.13 3.92
CA THR A 120 18.27 0.91 3.28
C THR A 120 18.33 -0.26 4.25
N ILE A 121 18.21 -1.47 3.72
CA ILE A 121 18.29 -2.71 4.49
C ILE A 121 18.77 -3.86 3.63
N THR A 122 19.46 -4.81 4.26
CA THR A 122 19.74 -6.12 3.69
C THR A 122 18.93 -7.16 4.45
N LEU A 123 18.08 -7.88 3.73
CA LEU A 123 17.22 -8.93 4.23
C LEU A 123 17.70 -10.29 3.68
N PRO A 124 17.35 -11.41 4.35
CA PRO A 124 17.44 -12.72 3.72
C PRO A 124 16.65 -12.75 2.41
N LYS A 125 17.15 -13.48 1.42
CA LYS A 125 16.41 -13.71 0.18
C LYS A 125 15.05 -14.37 0.49
N PRO A 126 13.92 -13.84 -0.02
CA PRO A 126 12.63 -14.50 0.09
C PRO A 126 12.63 -15.87 -0.60
N ALA A 127 12.00 -16.90 -0.01
CA ALA A 127 11.99 -18.24 -0.59
C ALA A 127 11.23 -18.31 -1.93
N SER A 128 10.20 -17.48 -2.10
CA SER A 128 9.39 -17.40 -3.32
C SER A 128 8.74 -16.03 -3.50
N ALA A 129 8.09 -15.80 -4.64
CA ALA A 129 7.28 -14.60 -4.86
C ALA A 129 6.08 -14.48 -3.89
N GLU A 130 5.63 -15.61 -3.34
CA GLU A 130 4.52 -15.69 -2.37
C GLU A 130 4.97 -15.41 -0.94
N SER A 131 6.28 -15.35 -0.67
CA SER A 131 6.82 -14.93 0.62
C SER A 131 6.38 -13.48 0.90
N TRP A 132 6.16 -13.18 2.17
CA TRP A 132 5.60 -11.92 2.66
C TRP A 132 6.69 -11.00 3.20
N LEU A 133 6.66 -9.75 2.75
CA LEU A 133 7.36 -8.63 3.36
C LEU A 133 6.39 -7.93 4.31
N ARG A 134 6.74 -7.88 5.60
CA ARG A 134 6.03 -7.09 6.60
C ARG A 134 6.83 -5.84 6.93
N VAL A 135 6.15 -4.73 7.09
CA VAL A 135 6.75 -3.45 7.42
C VAL A 135 6.05 -2.83 8.63
N ALA A 136 6.85 -2.22 9.50
CA ALA A 136 6.41 -1.25 10.50
C ALA A 136 7.24 0.03 10.35
N ILE A 137 6.58 1.17 10.28
CA ILE A 137 7.16 2.49 10.04
C ILE A 137 6.69 3.42 11.14
N GLN A 138 7.60 4.17 11.74
CA GLN A 138 7.26 5.22 12.70
C GLN A 138 7.54 6.59 12.10
N SER A 139 6.56 7.49 12.20
CA SER A 139 6.64 8.87 11.71
C SER A 139 5.73 9.75 12.57
N GLU A 140 6.28 10.87 13.08
CA GLU A 140 5.56 11.81 13.94
C GLU A 140 4.82 11.12 15.11
N GLY A 141 5.52 10.20 15.79
CA GLY A 141 4.96 9.41 16.90
C GLY A 141 3.80 8.47 16.52
N THR A 142 3.50 8.31 15.24
CA THR A 142 2.46 7.42 14.71
C THR A 142 3.07 6.16 14.10
N LEU A 143 2.42 5.00 14.32
CA LEU A 143 2.85 3.73 13.76
C LEU A 143 2.04 3.37 12.49
N TYR A 144 2.74 3.11 11.40
CA TYR A 144 2.16 2.58 10.17
C TYR A 144 2.65 1.16 9.95
N TYR A 145 1.76 0.23 9.64
CA TYR A 145 2.13 -1.16 9.42
C TYR A 145 1.51 -1.70 8.14
N GLY A 146 2.15 -2.64 7.49
CA GLY A 146 1.63 -3.22 6.26
C GLY A 146 2.31 -4.51 5.89
N GLU A 147 1.72 -5.17 4.90
CA GLU A 147 2.24 -6.42 4.37
C GLU A 147 2.01 -6.49 2.86
N THR A 148 2.94 -7.12 2.17
CA THR A 148 2.85 -7.39 0.74
C THR A 148 3.60 -8.66 0.41
N GLN A 149 3.22 -9.30 -0.68
CA GLN A 149 4.03 -10.38 -1.24
C GLN A 149 5.28 -9.82 -1.90
N THR A 150 6.31 -10.67 -2.05
CA THR A 150 7.65 -10.29 -2.51
C THR A 150 7.84 -10.45 -4.02
N ALA A 151 6.75 -10.68 -4.78
CA ALA A 151 6.78 -10.74 -6.25
C ALA A 151 7.53 -9.56 -6.91
N PHE A 152 7.39 -8.35 -6.36
CA PHE A 152 8.06 -7.14 -6.87
C PHE A 152 9.58 -7.12 -6.73
N VAL A 153 10.15 -7.96 -5.86
CA VAL A 153 11.59 -7.98 -5.59
C VAL A 153 12.39 -8.37 -6.84
N LYS A 154 11.81 -9.24 -7.67
CA LYS A 154 12.41 -9.59 -8.95
C LYS A 154 12.08 -8.50 -9.96
N TYR A 155 13.11 -7.89 -10.53
CA TYR A 155 12.96 -7.00 -11.67
C TYR A 155 13.15 -7.81 -12.95
N GLU A 156 12.06 -8.08 -13.67
CA GLU A 156 12.14 -8.68 -15.01
C GLU A 156 11.99 -7.58 -16.05
N THR A 157 13.10 -7.18 -16.67
CA THR A 157 13.01 -6.40 -17.91
C THR A 157 12.59 -7.33 -19.04
N LEU A 158 11.67 -6.87 -19.89
CA LEU A 158 11.34 -7.51 -21.18
C LEU A 158 12.56 -7.67 -22.12
N PHE A 159 13.72 -7.14 -21.74
CA PHE A 159 14.99 -7.17 -22.47
C PHE A 159 15.99 -8.20 -21.94
N THR A 160 15.59 -9.08 -21.02
CA THR A 160 16.44 -10.22 -20.62
C THR A 160 16.28 -11.32 -21.67
N ASP A 161 16.90 -11.09 -22.82
CA ASP A 161 16.98 -12.03 -23.94
C ASP A 161 17.65 -13.35 -23.53
N LYS A 162 17.03 -14.45 -24.00
CA LYS A 162 17.56 -15.79 -24.35
C LYS A 162 18.82 -16.32 -23.67
#